data_AF-L2GFI4-F1
#
_entry.id   AF-L2GFI4-F1
#
_cell.length_a   1.000
_cell.length_b   1.000
_cell.length_c   1.000
_cell.angle_alpha   90.00
_cell.angle_beta   90.00
_cell.angle_gamma   90.00
#
_symmetry.space_group_name_H-M   'P 1'
#
loop_
_entity.id
_entity.type
_entity.pdbx_description
1 polymer ?
#
loop_
_entity_poly.entity_id
_entity_poly.type
_entity_poly.pdbx_seq_one_letter_code
_entity_poly.pdbx_strand_id
1 'polypeptide(L)'
;MQLTKTLITLAMGLTVASALALPAADGLEVRADKKGGNNKANNCANAKKLAAGIDDNIKIQKQEQSNVADIEKIVNSNNVDQKKFDAAKKTLLTTIDDGIKIREANQKLADGNGAKDGLATVAKAQAQEKSQAQGLKGTKADLDTIATMKKEFAGGIEQNQKNKEAATKGC
;
A
#
# COMPACT_ATOMS: atom_id res chain seq x y z
N MET A 1 -37.63 -30.58 2.68
CA MET A 1 -37.06 -30.42 1.33
C MET A 1 -35.89 -31.39 1.23
N GLN A 2 -35.99 -32.34 0.30
CA GLN A 2 -35.15 -33.54 0.22
C GLN A 2 -33.73 -33.25 -0.28
N LEU A 3 -32.82 -34.14 0.14
CA LEU A 3 -31.43 -34.28 -0.27
C LEU A 3 -31.22 -34.34 -1.78
N THR A 4 -30.06 -33.88 -2.26
CA THR A 4 -29.19 -34.74 -3.09
C THR A 4 -27.76 -34.20 -3.15
N LYS A 5 -26.82 -35.07 -2.77
CA LYS A 5 -25.38 -34.96 -2.97
C LYS A 5 -25.06 -35.24 -4.44
N THR A 6 -24.09 -34.54 -5.02
CA THR A 6 -23.42 -35.01 -6.24
C THR A 6 -21.92 -34.78 -6.09
N LEU A 7 -21.23 -35.88 -5.79
CA LEU A 7 -19.79 -36.06 -5.93
C LEU A 7 -19.54 -36.51 -7.37
N ILE A 8 -18.66 -35.83 -8.10
CA ILE A 8 -18.07 -36.34 -9.34
C ILE A 8 -16.57 -36.41 -9.12
N THR A 9 -16.10 -37.62 -8.82
CA THR A 9 -14.71 -38.02 -8.97
C THR A 9 -14.56 -38.56 -10.39
N LEU A 10 -13.65 -37.98 -11.18
CA LEU A 10 -13.16 -38.61 -12.39
C LEU A 10 -11.63 -38.53 -12.40
N ALA A 11 -11.00 -39.69 -12.19
CA ALA A 11 -9.60 -39.92 -12.45
C ALA A 11 -9.46 -40.48 -13.87
N MET A 12 -8.57 -39.91 -14.67
CA MET A 12 -7.95 -40.62 -15.79
C MET A 12 -6.48 -40.20 -15.86
N GLY A 13 -5.62 -41.18 -15.62
CA GLY A 13 -4.17 -41.05 -15.76
C GLY A 13 -3.78 -40.97 -17.23
N LEU A 14 -2.69 -40.25 -17.48
CA LEU A 14 -1.97 -40.31 -18.74
C LEU A 14 -0.52 -40.65 -18.44
N THR A 15 -0.11 -41.83 -18.89
CA THR A 15 1.26 -42.30 -18.95
C THR A 15 1.98 -41.57 -20.09
N VAL A 16 3.16 -41.01 -19.81
CA VAL A 16 4.06 -40.49 -20.85
C VAL A 16 5.24 -41.43 -20.98
N ALA A 17 5.41 -41.94 -22.21
CA ALA A 17 6.46 -42.84 -22.61
C ALA A 17 7.84 -42.16 -22.58
N SER A 18 8.84 -42.90 -22.11
CA SER A 18 10.25 -42.55 -22.20
C SER A 18 10.73 -42.65 -23.65
N ALA A 19 11.17 -41.55 -24.24
CA ALA A 19 11.89 -41.54 -25.52
C ALA A 19 13.40 -41.53 -25.27
N LEU A 20 14.07 -42.50 -25.91
CA LEU A 20 15.53 -42.68 -25.96
C LEU A 20 16.20 -41.52 -26.70
N ALA A 21 17.30 -41.03 -26.13
CA ALA A 21 18.19 -40.05 -26.73
C ALA A 21 19.09 -40.68 -27.82
N LEU A 22 19.33 -39.92 -28.89
CA LEU A 22 20.42 -40.11 -29.85
C LEU A 22 21.16 -38.76 -30.02
N PRO A 23 22.46 -38.78 -30.33
CA PRO A 23 23.34 -37.63 -30.20
C PRO A 23 23.27 -36.74 -31.46
N ALA A 24 23.14 -35.44 -31.26
CA ALA A 24 23.36 -34.45 -32.32
C ALA A 24 24.73 -33.80 -32.13
N ALA A 25 25.44 -33.74 -33.26
CA ALA A 25 26.79 -33.30 -33.48
C ALA A 25 27.11 -31.89 -32.95
N ASP A 26 28.41 -31.69 -32.70
CA ASP A 26 29.09 -30.43 -32.49
C ASP A 26 28.57 -29.31 -33.41
N GLY A 27 27.90 -28.34 -32.79
CA GLY A 27 27.84 -26.96 -33.24
C GLY A 27 28.40 -26.09 -32.12
N LEU A 28 29.62 -25.58 -32.31
CA LEU A 28 30.11 -24.42 -31.57
C LEU A 28 29.24 -23.21 -31.95
N GLU A 29 28.05 -23.09 -31.34
CA GLU A 29 27.39 -21.80 -31.22
C GLU A 29 27.86 -21.14 -29.92
N VAL A 30 28.60 -20.06 -30.11
CA VAL A 30 28.96 -19.09 -29.09
C VAL A 30 27.71 -18.79 -28.26
N ARG A 31 27.65 -19.35 -27.04
CA ARG A 31 26.69 -18.96 -26.03
C ARG A 31 26.94 -17.50 -25.70
N ALA A 32 26.25 -16.61 -26.41
CA ALA A 32 26.12 -15.23 -26.01
C ALA A 32 25.55 -15.22 -24.59
N ASP A 33 26.39 -14.77 -23.64
CA ASP A 33 26.01 -14.40 -22.29
C ASP A 33 24.74 -13.55 -22.32
N LYS A 34 23.59 -14.18 -22.06
CA LYS A 34 22.35 -13.45 -21.77
C LYS A 34 22.57 -12.76 -20.43
N LYS A 35 22.94 -11.48 -20.49
CA LYS A 35 22.86 -10.45 -19.44
C LYS A 35 21.47 -10.39 -18.79
N GLY A 36 21.04 -11.43 -18.09
CA GLY A 36 19.79 -11.49 -17.33
C GLY A 36 19.95 -11.05 -15.88
N GLY A 37 21.18 -11.02 -15.36
CA GLY A 37 21.46 -10.67 -13.95
C GLY A 37 21.20 -9.21 -13.61
N ASN A 38 21.50 -8.29 -14.54
CA ASN A 38 21.42 -6.84 -14.27
C ASN A 38 19.98 -6.32 -14.17
N ASN A 39 19.04 -6.87 -14.93
CA ASN A 39 17.64 -6.42 -14.90
C ASN A 39 16.92 -6.88 -13.63
N LYS A 40 17.15 -8.12 -13.17
CA LYS A 40 16.59 -8.58 -11.88
C LYS A 40 17.20 -7.80 -10.71
N ALA A 41 18.52 -7.63 -10.66
CA ALA A 41 19.19 -6.90 -9.57
C ALA A 41 18.76 -5.42 -9.50
N ASN A 42 18.61 -4.75 -10.65
CA ASN A 42 18.12 -3.37 -10.72
C ASN A 42 16.64 -3.27 -10.29
N ASN A 43 15.81 -4.25 -10.64
CA ASN A 43 14.43 -4.33 -10.19
C ASN A 43 14.35 -4.50 -8.65
N CYS A 44 15.23 -5.34 -8.06
CA CYS A 44 15.32 -5.49 -6.61
C CYS A 44 15.77 -4.19 -5.91
N ALA A 45 16.67 -3.41 -6.52
CA ALA A 45 17.09 -2.13 -5.97
C ALA A 45 15.95 -1.10 -5.96
N ASN A 46 15.19 -1.00 -7.05
CA ASN A 46 14.02 -0.13 -7.11
C ASN A 46 12.91 -0.57 -6.16
N ALA A 47 12.66 -1.88 -6.05
CA ALA A 47 11.73 -2.45 -5.08
C ALA A 47 12.09 -2.09 -3.63
N LYS A 48 13.38 -2.15 -3.26
CA LYS A 48 13.86 -1.74 -1.93
C LYS A 48 13.66 -0.25 -1.68
N LYS A 49 13.94 0.61 -2.68
CA LYS A 49 13.68 2.06 -2.58
C LYS A 49 12.19 2.35 -2.41
N LEU A 50 11.34 1.67 -3.18
CA LEU A 50 9.89 1.77 -3.06
C LEU A 50 9.42 1.35 -1.67
N ALA A 51 9.91 0.21 -1.15
CA ALA A 51 9.57 -0.24 0.20
C ALA A 51 9.99 0.75 1.29
N ALA A 52 11.16 1.38 1.16
CA ALA A 52 11.62 2.40 2.09
C ALA A 52 10.74 3.66 2.04
N GLY A 53 10.35 4.12 0.86
CA GLY A 53 9.41 5.24 0.72
C GLY A 53 8.00 4.91 1.23
N ILE A 54 7.57 3.65 1.13
CA ILE A 54 6.31 3.19 1.74
C ILE A 54 6.42 3.20 3.27
N ASP A 55 7.56 2.80 3.84
CA ASP A 55 7.80 2.93 5.30
C ASP A 55 7.72 4.37 5.77
N ASP A 56 8.26 5.32 5.00
CA ASP A 56 8.16 6.74 5.32
C ASP A 56 6.70 7.22 5.26
N ASN A 57 5.90 6.71 4.30
CA ASN A 57 4.47 7.01 4.26
C ASN A 57 3.72 6.45 5.48
N ILE A 58 4.05 5.24 5.95
CA ILE A 58 3.50 4.65 7.18
C ILE A 58 3.85 5.50 8.41
N LYS A 59 5.10 6.00 8.51
CA LYS A 59 5.50 6.88 9.62
C LYS A 59 4.68 8.16 9.64
N ILE A 60 4.41 8.75 8.48
CA ILE A 60 3.55 9.93 8.37
C ILE A 60 2.11 9.61 8.79
N GLN A 61 1.53 8.49 8.36
CA GLN A 61 0.18 8.12 8.80
C GLN A 61 0.06 7.87 10.31
N LYS A 62 1.14 7.41 10.96
CA LYS A 62 1.20 7.36 12.43
C LYS A 62 1.21 8.76 13.05
N GLN A 63 1.88 9.73 12.42
CA GLN A 63 1.80 11.13 12.83
C GLN A 63 0.38 11.70 12.61
N GLU A 64 -0.30 11.34 11.53
CA GLU A 64 -1.71 11.71 11.29
C GLU A 64 -2.62 11.21 12.42
N GLN A 65 -2.42 9.96 12.88
CA GLN A 65 -3.13 9.42 14.05
C GLN A 65 -2.89 10.23 15.32
N SER A 66 -1.65 10.66 15.57
CA SER A 66 -1.35 11.54 16.71
C SER A 66 -2.03 12.90 16.57
N ASN A 67 -1.93 13.51 15.40
CA ASN A 67 -2.49 14.84 15.13
C ASN A 67 -4.02 14.85 15.31
N VAL A 68 -4.72 13.84 14.79
CA VAL A 68 -6.19 13.75 14.93
C VAL A 68 -6.61 13.46 16.38
N ALA A 69 -5.82 12.70 17.14
CA ALA A 69 -6.05 12.49 18.57
C ALA A 69 -5.86 13.79 19.38
N ASP A 70 -4.95 14.68 18.98
CA ASP A 70 -4.80 15.98 19.62
C ASP A 70 -5.98 16.91 19.30
N ILE A 71 -6.48 16.88 18.05
CA ILE A 71 -7.73 17.57 17.69
C ILE A 71 -8.91 17.04 18.52
N GLU A 72 -9.03 15.72 18.67
CA GLU A 72 -10.07 15.07 19.49
C GLU A 72 -10.05 15.61 20.92
N LYS A 73 -8.88 15.68 21.57
CA LYS A 73 -8.73 16.24 22.92
C LYS A 73 -9.21 17.69 23.00
N ILE A 74 -8.85 18.52 22.00
CA ILE A 74 -9.25 19.93 21.95
C ILE A 74 -10.77 20.06 21.82
N VAL A 75 -11.37 19.30 20.89
CA VAL A 75 -12.81 19.32 20.60
C VAL A 75 -13.64 18.78 21.77
N ASN A 76 -13.10 17.82 22.53
CA ASN A 76 -13.78 17.24 23.68
C ASN A 76 -13.70 18.11 24.94
N SER A 77 -12.92 19.21 24.92
CA SER A 77 -12.91 20.20 26.00
C SER A 77 -14.29 20.84 26.20
N ASN A 78 -14.60 21.23 27.44
CA ASN A 78 -15.81 21.99 27.74
C ASN A 78 -15.82 23.37 27.08
N ASN A 79 -14.65 23.99 26.96
CA ASN A 79 -14.44 25.24 26.23
C ASN A 79 -13.38 24.98 25.17
N VAL A 80 -13.78 24.93 23.90
CA VAL A 80 -12.85 24.74 22.80
C VAL A 80 -12.05 26.03 22.60
N ASP A 81 -10.72 25.91 22.68
CA ASP A 81 -9.81 26.97 22.31
C ASP A 81 -9.62 26.95 20.79
N GLN A 82 -10.33 27.85 20.09
CA GLN A 82 -10.34 27.89 18.63
C GLN A 82 -8.93 28.09 18.04
N LYS A 83 -8.05 28.86 18.70
CA LYS A 83 -6.69 29.08 18.21
C LYS A 83 -5.87 27.79 18.26
N LYS A 84 -6.01 27.01 19.34
CA LYS A 84 -5.37 25.70 19.45
C LYS A 84 -5.95 24.72 18.44
N PHE A 85 -7.26 24.73 18.22
CA PHE A 85 -7.89 23.89 17.21
C PHE A 85 -7.37 24.23 15.81
N ASP A 86 -7.37 25.50 15.40
CA ASP A 86 -6.92 25.92 14.07
C ASP A 86 -5.45 25.56 13.84
N ALA A 87 -4.60 25.70 14.86
CA ALA A 87 -3.20 25.28 14.80
C ALA A 87 -3.07 23.75 14.63
N ALA A 88 -3.80 22.96 15.42
CA ALA A 88 -3.80 21.50 15.32
C ALA A 88 -4.33 21.00 13.97
N LYS A 89 -5.40 21.62 13.46
CA LYS A 89 -5.96 21.36 12.12
C LYS A 89 -4.94 21.66 11.02
N LYS A 90 -4.23 22.79 11.10
CA LYS A 90 -3.16 23.13 10.15
C LYS A 90 -2.03 22.10 10.16
N THR A 91 -1.62 21.65 11.36
CA THR A 91 -0.62 20.58 11.49
C THR A 91 -1.11 19.29 10.84
N LEU A 92 -2.34 18.86 11.11
CA LEU A 92 -2.93 17.68 10.47
C LEU A 92 -2.93 17.78 8.95
N LEU A 93 -3.40 18.90 8.39
CA LEU A 93 -3.43 19.12 6.94
C LEU A 93 -2.03 19.09 6.31
N THR A 94 -1.04 19.68 6.99
CA THR A 94 0.35 19.65 6.53
C THR A 94 0.89 18.21 6.49
N THR A 95 0.62 17.44 7.54
CA THR A 95 1.04 16.04 7.63
C THR A 95 0.38 15.18 6.53
N ILE A 96 -0.92 15.35 6.28
CA ILE A 96 -1.61 14.66 5.17
C ILE A 96 -0.97 15.02 3.81
N ASP A 97 -0.67 16.30 3.58
CA ASP A 97 -0.04 16.75 2.34
C ASP A 97 1.37 16.18 2.16
N ASP A 98 2.14 16.04 3.24
CA ASP A 98 3.45 15.39 3.19
C ASP A 98 3.34 13.89 2.92
N GLY A 99 2.33 13.23 3.51
CA GLY A 99 1.99 11.84 3.20
C GLY A 99 1.63 11.64 1.74
N ILE A 100 0.85 12.56 1.16
CA ILE A 100 0.49 12.55 -0.26
C ILE A 100 1.74 12.67 -1.13
N LYS A 101 2.63 13.63 -0.85
CA LYS A 101 3.87 13.83 -1.63
C LYS A 101 4.76 12.58 -1.64
N ILE A 102 4.93 11.93 -0.48
CA ILE A 102 5.71 10.69 -0.38
C ILE A 102 5.04 9.58 -1.20
N ARG A 103 3.72 9.40 -1.08
CA ARG A 103 2.99 8.43 -1.88
C ARG A 103 3.13 8.69 -3.39
N GLU A 104 3.09 9.94 -3.84
CA GLU A 104 3.32 10.28 -5.26
C GLU A 104 4.72 9.91 -5.74
N ALA A 105 5.74 10.13 -4.91
CA ALA A 105 7.09 9.67 -5.21
C ALA A 105 7.15 8.14 -5.29
N ASN A 106 6.48 7.42 -4.39
CA ASN A 106 6.37 5.96 -4.43
C ASN A 106 5.67 5.47 -5.71
N GLN A 107 4.60 6.13 -6.15
CA GLN A 107 3.87 5.76 -7.37
C GLN A 107 4.75 5.83 -8.63
N LYS A 108 5.70 6.78 -8.68
CA LYS A 108 6.68 6.87 -9.78
C LYS A 108 7.65 5.68 -9.82
N LEU A 109 7.92 5.06 -8.67
CA LEU A 109 8.79 3.90 -8.54
C LEU A 109 8.04 2.56 -8.70
N ALA A 110 6.71 2.59 -8.67
CA ALA A 110 5.87 1.40 -8.67
C ALA A 110 5.48 0.90 -10.08
N ASP A 111 6.08 1.42 -11.14
CA ASP A 111 5.74 0.94 -12.48
C ASP A 111 6.20 -0.50 -12.70
N GLY A 112 5.29 -1.35 -13.20
CA GLY A 112 5.50 -2.80 -13.27
C GLY A 112 5.62 -3.51 -11.91
N ASN A 113 5.39 -2.83 -10.79
CA ASN A 113 5.50 -3.38 -9.45
C ASN A 113 4.12 -3.71 -8.85
N GLY A 114 4.03 -4.77 -8.05
CA GLY A 114 2.77 -5.23 -7.43
C GLY A 114 2.14 -4.24 -6.43
N ALA A 115 2.88 -3.25 -5.95
CA ALA A 115 2.37 -2.21 -5.05
C ALA A 115 1.53 -1.13 -5.75
N LYS A 116 1.54 -1.05 -7.09
CA LYS A 116 0.94 0.03 -7.88
C LYS A 116 -0.54 0.27 -7.56
N ASP A 117 -1.35 -0.78 -7.58
CA ASP A 117 -2.79 -0.67 -7.36
C ASP A 117 -3.12 -0.31 -5.91
N GLY A 118 -2.38 -0.87 -4.96
CA GLY A 118 -2.56 -0.55 -3.56
C GLY A 118 -2.14 0.89 -3.22
N LEU A 119 -1.14 1.46 -3.89
CA LEU A 119 -0.81 2.89 -3.78
C LEU A 119 -1.92 3.77 -4.37
N ALA A 120 -2.60 3.33 -5.42
CA ALA A 120 -3.77 4.04 -5.95
C ALA A 120 -4.96 4.02 -4.97
N THR A 121 -5.16 2.91 -4.24
CA THR A 121 -6.14 2.85 -3.14
C THR A 121 -5.79 3.85 -2.03
N VAL A 122 -4.53 3.92 -1.60
CA VAL A 122 -4.06 4.91 -0.61
C VAL A 122 -4.29 6.33 -1.11
N ALA A 123 -4.06 6.62 -2.41
CA ALA A 123 -4.32 7.94 -2.97
C ALA A 123 -5.78 8.39 -2.84
N LYS A 124 -6.73 7.48 -3.07
CA LYS A 124 -8.18 7.76 -2.91
C LYS A 124 -8.54 8.03 -1.45
N ALA A 125 -8.00 7.23 -0.53
CA ALA A 125 -8.19 7.42 0.91
C ALA A 125 -7.66 8.79 1.36
N GLN A 126 -6.43 9.15 0.98
CA GLN A 126 -5.82 10.44 1.34
C GLN A 126 -6.59 11.65 0.81
N ALA A 127 -7.21 11.54 -0.37
CA ALA A 127 -8.09 12.61 -0.88
C ALA A 127 -9.32 12.81 0.01
N GLN A 128 -9.93 11.71 0.46
CA GLN A 128 -11.06 11.73 1.40
C GLN A 128 -10.64 12.26 2.78
N GLU A 129 -9.54 11.77 3.34
CA GLU A 129 -8.96 12.20 4.62
C GLU A 129 -8.67 13.71 4.60
N LYS A 130 -8.09 14.22 3.51
CA LYS A 130 -7.85 15.66 3.32
C LYS A 130 -9.14 16.47 3.32
N SER A 131 -10.14 16.01 2.58
CA SER A 131 -11.46 16.68 2.54
C SER A 131 -12.13 16.71 3.90
N GLN A 132 -12.08 15.61 4.66
CA GLN A 132 -12.60 15.53 6.02
C GLN A 132 -11.85 16.47 6.96
N ALA A 133 -10.52 16.45 6.93
CA ALA A 133 -9.66 17.34 7.73
C ALA A 133 -9.98 18.82 7.46
N GLN A 134 -10.18 19.21 6.20
CA GLN A 134 -10.58 20.56 5.81
C GLN A 134 -11.96 20.95 6.35
N GLY A 135 -12.87 19.98 6.45
CA GLY A 135 -14.25 20.17 6.91
C GLY A 135 -14.40 20.37 8.43
N LEU A 136 -13.41 19.97 9.23
CA LEU A 136 -13.47 20.09 10.70
C LEU A 136 -13.67 21.55 11.14
N LYS A 137 -14.58 21.78 12.09
CA LYS A 137 -14.98 23.13 12.55
C LYS A 137 -14.46 23.49 13.93
N GLY A 138 -13.98 22.52 14.70
CA GLY A 138 -13.56 22.71 16.09
C GLY A 138 -14.73 22.63 17.05
N THR A 139 -15.71 21.77 16.76
CA THR A 139 -16.92 21.63 17.59
C THR A 139 -17.19 20.16 17.91
N LYS A 140 -17.96 19.88 18.95
CA LYS A 140 -18.32 18.50 19.31
C LYS A 140 -19.05 17.72 18.19
N ALA A 141 -19.64 18.42 17.22
CA ALA A 141 -20.22 17.78 16.03
C ALA A 141 -19.17 17.12 15.13
N ASP A 142 -17.88 17.47 15.26
CA ASP A 142 -16.80 16.88 14.48
C ASP A 142 -16.37 15.49 15.00
N LEU A 143 -16.82 15.07 16.19
CA LEU A 143 -16.34 13.85 16.85
C LEU A 143 -16.54 12.58 16.01
N ASP A 144 -17.66 12.47 15.28
CA ASP A 144 -17.90 11.33 14.39
C ASP A 144 -16.96 11.32 13.19
N THR A 145 -16.64 12.51 12.65
CA THR A 145 -15.66 12.64 11.56
C THR A 145 -14.26 12.31 12.06
N ILE A 146 -13.87 12.80 13.25
CA ILE A 146 -12.59 12.50 13.90
C ILE A 146 -12.44 10.99 14.16
N ALA A 147 -13.49 10.33 14.65
CA ALA A 147 -13.49 8.87 14.87
C ALA A 147 -13.35 8.10 13.56
N THR A 148 -13.94 8.60 12.48
CA THR A 148 -13.83 8.04 11.12
C THR A 148 -12.40 8.20 10.59
N MET A 149 -11.83 9.40 10.66
CA MET A 149 -10.45 9.68 10.25
C MET A 149 -9.44 8.78 10.96
N LYS A 150 -9.61 8.52 12.27
CA LYS A 150 -8.73 7.58 13.02
C LYS A 150 -8.74 6.17 12.43
N LYS A 151 -9.91 5.68 12.01
CA LYS A 151 -10.05 4.37 11.35
C LYS A 151 -9.47 4.39 9.94
N GLU A 152 -9.70 5.46 9.19
CA GLU A 152 -9.16 5.63 7.84
C GLU A 152 -7.62 5.64 7.85
N PHE A 153 -6.99 6.42 8.74
CA PHE A 153 -5.54 6.41 8.89
C PHE A 153 -4.99 5.03 9.28
N ALA A 154 -5.69 4.30 10.17
CA ALA A 154 -5.31 2.93 10.51
C ALA A 154 -5.39 1.99 9.29
N GLY A 155 -6.47 2.07 8.52
CA GLY A 155 -6.63 1.31 7.28
C GLY A 155 -5.61 1.69 6.21
N GLY A 156 -5.24 2.97 6.11
CA GLY A 156 -4.17 3.47 5.26
C GLY A 156 -2.82 2.84 5.62
N ILE A 157 -2.51 2.74 6.92
CA ILE A 157 -1.28 2.09 7.41
C ILE A 157 -1.28 0.61 7.02
N GLU A 158 -2.38 -0.10 7.25
CA GLU A 158 -2.51 -1.51 6.88
C GLU A 158 -2.34 -1.72 5.37
N GLN A 159 -2.94 -0.85 4.56
CA GLN A 159 -2.81 -0.93 3.10
C GLN A 159 -1.37 -0.66 2.66
N ASN A 160 -0.69 0.32 3.26
CA ASN A 160 0.72 0.57 2.97
C ASN A 160 1.63 -0.60 3.41
N GLN A 161 1.32 -1.28 4.51
CA GLN A 161 2.06 -2.48 4.91
C GLN A 161 1.93 -3.59 3.85
N LYS A 162 0.72 -3.81 3.31
CA LYS A 162 0.51 -4.74 2.17
C LYS A 162 1.27 -4.29 0.92
N ASN A 163 1.28 -2.99 0.63
CA ASN A 163 2.01 -2.43 -0.51
C ASN A 163 3.52 -2.65 -0.36
N LYS A 164 4.06 -2.53 0.85
CA LYS A 164 5.48 -2.77 1.13
C LYS A 164 5.88 -4.22 0.83
N GLU A 165 5.07 -5.18 1.30
CA GLU A 165 5.29 -6.60 1.04
C GLU A 165 5.23 -6.88 -0.48
N ALA A 166 4.22 -6.35 -1.15
CA ALA A 166 4.06 -6.46 -2.60
C ALA A 166 5.24 -5.82 -3.35
N ALA A 167 5.79 -4.70 -2.86
CA ALA A 167 6.91 -4.01 -3.46
C ALA A 167 8.15 -4.90 -3.58
N THR A 168 8.41 -5.70 -2.54
CA THR A 168 9.59 -6.57 -2.43
C THR A 168 9.37 -8.00 -2.94
N LYS A 169 8.15 -8.37 -3.32
CA LYS A 169 7.83 -9.74 -3.73
C LYS A 169 8.62 -10.12 -4.99
N GLY A 170 9.35 -11.24 -4.93
CA GLY A 170 10.15 -11.75 -6.05
C GLY A 170 11.51 -11.07 -6.24
N CYS A 171 11.88 -10.16 -5.34
CA CYS A 171 13.18 -9.51 -5.33
C CYS A 171 14.22 -10.33 -4.58
#